data_AF-A0A099RSS5-F1
#
_entry.id   AF-A0A099RSS5-F1
#
_cell.length_a   1.000
_cell.length_b   1.000
_cell.length_c   1.000
_cell.angle_alpha   90.00
_cell.angle_beta   90.00
_cell.angle_gamma   90.00
#
_symmetry.space_group_name_H-M   'P 1'
#
loop_
_entity.id
_entity.type
_entity.pdbx_description
1 polymer ?
#
loop_
_entity_poly.entity_id
_entity_poly.type
_entity_poly.pdbx_seq_one_letter_code
_entity_poly.pdbx_strand_id
1 'polypeptide(L)'
;MDKRLNDLWLAGGYPFNQETIILEDLTQISDLLRCLQRVTNNLENKFGNVTLYLNHDWHQHDGFINNSKVISWEEIKSDLENEKTLYYSRHGDDYVRITIYSGTLEFILRYYILEENDDSHYPGKWGHFDITIDKNHMDEVENIVRQAGFQYIVSRAKDYFDENYAG
;
A
#
# COMPACT_ATOMS: atom_id res chain seq x y z
N MET A 1 -0.65 -5.74 -10.57
CA MET A 1 -1.89 -5.91 -9.79
C MET A 1 -2.33 -7.37 -9.87
N ASP A 2 -3.23 -7.87 -9.02
CA ASP A 2 -3.82 -9.19 -9.27
C ASP A 2 -5.01 -9.14 -10.22
N LYS A 3 -5.47 -10.30 -10.71
CA LYS A 3 -6.56 -10.34 -11.71
C LYS A 3 -7.85 -9.72 -11.18
N ARG A 4 -8.21 -9.98 -9.92
CA ARG A 4 -9.47 -9.52 -9.34
C ARG A 4 -9.50 -8.01 -9.23
N LEU A 5 -8.44 -7.43 -8.66
CA LEU A 5 -8.29 -5.98 -8.56
C LEU A 5 -8.23 -5.33 -9.94
N ASN A 6 -7.54 -5.95 -10.90
CA ASN A 6 -7.45 -5.43 -12.27
C ASN A 6 -8.82 -5.33 -12.94
N ASP A 7 -9.63 -6.40 -12.87
CA ASP A 7 -10.97 -6.42 -13.45
C ASP A 7 -11.87 -5.34 -12.82
N LEU A 8 -11.76 -5.13 -11.52
CA LEU A 8 -12.52 -4.11 -10.79
C LEU A 8 -12.06 -2.70 -11.13
N TRP A 9 -10.75 -2.48 -11.22
CA TRP A 9 -10.17 -1.21 -11.63
C TRP A 9 -10.65 -0.82 -13.03
N LEU A 10 -10.53 -1.71 -14.02
CA LEU A 10 -10.99 -1.48 -15.39
C LEU A 10 -12.49 -1.16 -15.46
N ALA A 11 -13.29 -1.82 -14.61
CA ALA A 11 -14.73 -1.59 -14.52
C ALA A 11 -15.12 -0.32 -13.71
N GLY A 12 -14.17 0.33 -13.03
CA GLY A 12 -14.48 1.40 -12.06
C GLY A 12 -15.31 0.90 -10.87
N GLY A 13 -15.20 -0.38 -10.53
CA GLY A 13 -15.90 -1.02 -9.43
C GLY A 13 -15.32 -0.69 -8.06
N TYR A 14 -15.97 -1.15 -7.01
CA TYR A 14 -15.42 -1.07 -5.65
C TYR A 14 -14.13 -1.93 -5.54
N PRO A 15 -13.03 -1.43 -4.94
CA PRO A 15 -12.92 -0.17 -4.18
C PRO A 15 -12.38 1.01 -5.01
N PHE A 16 -12.16 0.86 -6.31
CA PHE A 16 -11.66 1.93 -7.19
C PHE A 16 -12.64 3.09 -7.40
N ASN A 17 -13.89 2.95 -6.95
CA ASN A 17 -14.85 4.04 -6.85
C ASN A 17 -14.78 4.83 -5.53
N GLN A 18 -13.86 4.47 -4.62
CA GLN A 18 -13.57 5.19 -3.38
C GLN A 18 -12.42 6.19 -3.59
N GLU A 19 -11.78 6.59 -2.49
CA GLU A 19 -10.66 7.51 -2.44
C GLU A 19 -9.40 6.77 -1.95
N THR A 20 -8.25 7.29 -2.36
CA THR A 20 -6.93 6.81 -1.99
C THR A 20 -6.16 7.93 -1.31
N ILE A 21 -5.61 7.65 -0.12
CA ILE A 21 -4.59 8.48 0.52
C ILE A 21 -3.24 8.14 -0.10
N ILE A 22 -2.52 9.16 -0.56
CA ILE A 22 -1.26 9.01 -1.30
C ILE A 22 -0.23 9.93 -0.63
N LEU A 23 0.92 9.39 -0.22
CA LEU A 23 2.02 10.23 0.25
C LEU A 23 2.59 11.04 -0.92
N GLU A 24 2.81 12.34 -0.71
CA GLU A 24 3.33 13.23 -1.76
C GLU A 24 4.82 13.01 -2.08
N ASP A 25 5.56 12.45 -1.12
CA ASP A 25 6.99 12.20 -1.25
C ASP A 25 7.37 10.91 -0.52
N LEU A 26 8.58 10.43 -0.78
CA LEU A 26 9.22 9.36 -0.04
C LEU A 26 9.51 9.81 1.40
N THR A 27 9.45 8.83 2.31
CA THR A 27 9.76 9.00 3.72
C THR A 27 10.84 8.02 4.14
N GLN A 28 11.59 8.37 5.19
CA GLN A 28 12.58 7.46 5.76
C GLN A 28 11.90 6.17 6.25
N ILE A 29 12.58 5.05 6.12
CA ILE A 29 12.02 3.73 6.46
C ILE A 29 11.57 3.63 7.92
N SER A 30 12.22 4.35 8.84
CA SER A 30 11.86 4.40 10.26
C SER A 30 10.50 5.06 10.48
N ASP A 31 10.21 6.15 9.78
CA ASP A 31 8.94 6.86 9.81
C ASP A 31 7.85 6.05 9.11
N LEU A 32 8.19 5.48 7.94
CA LEU A 32 7.31 4.61 7.18
C LEU A 32 6.86 3.41 8.01
N LEU A 33 7.81 2.73 8.68
CA LEU A 33 7.55 1.60 9.57
C LEU A 33 6.55 1.97 10.65
N ARG A 34 6.80 3.07 11.36
CA ARG A 34 5.91 3.52 12.46
C ARG A 34 4.51 3.82 11.95
N CYS A 35 4.38 4.42 10.77
CA CYS A 35 3.08 4.69 10.18
C CYS A 35 2.38 3.40 9.73
N LEU A 36 3.07 2.51 9.00
CA LEU A 36 2.53 1.23 8.54
C LEU A 36 2.09 0.35 9.71
N GLN A 37 2.87 0.28 10.81
CA GLN A 37 2.46 -0.42 12.02
C GLN A 37 1.12 0.11 12.58
N ARG A 38 0.95 1.44 12.63
CA ARG A 38 -0.28 2.08 13.11
C ARG A 38 -1.46 1.85 12.18
N VAL A 39 -1.25 1.97 10.87
CA VAL A 39 -2.26 1.69 9.83
C VAL A 39 -2.67 0.22 9.91
N THR A 40 -1.72 -0.72 9.87
CA THR A 40 -1.99 -2.17 9.97
C THR A 40 -2.74 -2.52 11.25
N ASN A 41 -2.36 -1.97 12.41
CA ASN A 41 -3.08 -2.20 13.66
C ASN A 41 -4.52 -1.63 13.61
N ASN A 42 -4.73 -0.48 12.98
CA ASN A 42 -6.08 0.05 12.78
C ASN A 42 -6.91 -0.87 11.87
N LEU A 43 -6.34 -1.31 10.74
CA LEU A 43 -6.99 -2.20 9.80
C LEU A 43 -7.35 -3.56 10.44
N GLU A 44 -6.45 -4.16 11.20
CA GLU A 44 -6.72 -5.42 11.91
C GLU A 44 -7.85 -5.25 12.95
N ASN A 45 -7.87 -4.14 13.69
CA ASN A 45 -8.94 -3.89 14.65
C ASN A 45 -10.32 -3.79 13.99
N LYS A 46 -10.39 -3.33 12.73
CA LYS A 46 -11.65 -3.20 11.97
C LYS A 46 -12.00 -4.46 11.19
N PHE A 47 -11.00 -5.10 10.58
CA PHE A 47 -11.15 -6.15 9.59
C PHE A 47 -10.49 -7.47 10.03
N GLY A 48 -10.28 -7.69 11.33
CA GLY A 48 -9.52 -8.84 11.87
C GLY A 48 -10.02 -10.22 11.44
N ASN A 49 -11.30 -10.34 11.05
CA ASN A 49 -11.93 -11.61 10.66
C ASN A 49 -12.01 -11.82 9.13
N VAL A 50 -11.47 -10.91 8.32
CA VAL A 50 -11.51 -11.04 6.85
C VAL A 50 -10.29 -11.81 6.35
N THR A 51 -10.45 -12.54 5.25
CA THR A 51 -9.30 -13.11 4.52
C THR A 51 -8.49 -11.98 3.91
N LEU A 52 -7.16 -12.02 4.07
CA LEU A 52 -6.26 -11.06 3.45
C LEU A 52 -5.51 -11.70 2.29
N TYR A 53 -5.18 -10.86 1.32
CA TYR A 53 -4.44 -11.25 0.14
C TYR A 53 -3.20 -10.37 0.00
N LEU A 54 -2.09 -10.99 -0.38
CA LEU A 54 -0.83 -10.34 -0.71
C LEU A 54 -0.50 -10.59 -2.19
N ASN A 55 -0.09 -9.56 -2.91
CA ASN A 55 0.52 -9.71 -4.23
C ASN A 55 1.61 -8.65 -4.46
N HIS A 56 2.48 -8.91 -5.44
CA HIS A 56 3.44 -7.92 -5.94
C HIS A 56 2.78 -7.11 -7.05
N ASP A 57 2.48 -5.85 -6.83
CA ASP A 57 1.73 -5.02 -7.75
C ASP A 57 2.64 -4.31 -8.76
N TRP A 58 2.66 -4.87 -9.97
CA TRP A 58 3.35 -4.33 -11.15
C TRP A 58 2.59 -3.19 -11.86
N HIS A 59 1.50 -2.66 -11.29
CA HIS A 59 0.65 -1.66 -11.94
C HIS A 59 1.42 -0.43 -12.44
N GLN A 60 2.39 0.03 -11.65
CA GLN A 60 3.24 1.19 -11.98
C GLN A 60 4.52 0.82 -12.74
N HIS A 61 4.75 -0.45 -13.03
CA HIS A 61 5.92 -0.92 -13.78
C HIS A 61 5.54 -1.24 -15.24
N ASP A 62 4.98 -2.43 -15.50
CA ASP A 62 4.57 -2.89 -16.84
C ASP A 62 3.16 -3.49 -16.85
N GLY A 63 2.42 -3.30 -15.75
CA GLY A 63 1.06 -3.79 -15.56
C GLY A 63 0.91 -5.31 -15.49
N PHE A 64 2.01 -6.07 -15.31
CA PHE A 64 1.93 -7.52 -15.22
C PHE A 64 0.94 -7.99 -14.13
N ILE A 65 0.01 -8.87 -14.54
CA ILE A 65 -1.00 -9.43 -13.65
C ILE A 65 -0.43 -10.67 -12.97
N ASN A 66 -0.31 -10.63 -11.65
CA ASN A 66 0.16 -11.77 -10.87
C ASN A 66 -0.93 -12.37 -9.97
N ASN A 67 -0.67 -13.56 -9.44
CA ASN A 67 -1.58 -14.18 -8.50
C ASN A 67 -1.32 -13.66 -7.08
N SER A 68 -2.40 -13.31 -6.38
CA SER A 68 -2.35 -13.11 -4.94
C SER A 68 -2.20 -14.43 -4.19
N LYS A 69 -1.55 -14.40 -3.04
CA LYS A 69 -1.60 -15.45 -2.03
C LYS A 69 -2.38 -14.99 -0.80
N VAL A 70 -2.95 -15.93 -0.05
CA VAL A 70 -3.52 -15.61 1.27
C VAL A 70 -2.38 -15.26 2.23
N ILE A 71 -2.60 -14.26 3.09
CA ILE A 71 -1.68 -13.84 4.14
C ILE A 71 -2.43 -13.66 5.46
N SER A 72 -1.75 -13.80 6.59
CA SER A 72 -2.27 -13.53 7.92
C SER A 72 -1.85 -12.17 8.47
N TRP A 73 -2.57 -11.64 9.45
CA TRP A 73 -2.17 -10.41 10.16
C TRP A 73 -0.83 -10.60 10.88
N GLU A 74 -0.55 -11.80 11.40
CA GLU A 74 0.71 -12.17 12.03
C GLU A 74 1.89 -12.08 11.05
N GLU A 75 1.73 -12.58 9.83
CA GLU A 75 2.76 -12.45 8.77
C GLU A 75 3.00 -10.98 8.42
N ILE A 76 1.94 -10.18 8.25
CA ILE A 76 2.09 -8.74 7.97
C ILE A 76 2.83 -8.04 9.11
N LYS A 77 2.48 -8.33 10.38
CA LYS A 77 3.17 -7.76 11.54
C LYS A 77 4.62 -8.20 11.65
N SER A 78 4.93 -9.44 11.24
CA SER A 78 6.31 -9.93 11.18
C SER A 78 7.13 -9.14 10.17
N ASP A 79 6.57 -8.82 9.00
CA ASP A 79 7.25 -7.96 8.02
C ASP A 79 7.45 -6.55 8.59
N LEU A 80 6.49 -6.05 9.36
CA LEU A 80 6.52 -4.73 10.00
C LEU A 80 7.13 -4.73 11.41
N GLU A 81 7.92 -5.73 11.80
CA GLU A 81 8.48 -5.80 13.16
C GLU A 81 9.54 -4.71 13.39
N ASN A 82 10.44 -4.52 12.42
CA ASN A 82 11.55 -3.57 12.49
C ASN A 82 11.98 -3.11 11.08
N GLU A 83 12.87 -2.12 11.01
CA GLU A 83 13.31 -1.55 9.71
C GLU A 83 13.98 -2.60 8.80
N LYS A 84 14.63 -3.60 9.40
CA LYS A 84 15.31 -4.66 8.64
C LYS A 84 14.28 -5.58 7.98
N THR A 85 13.28 -6.06 8.72
CA THR A 85 12.24 -6.93 8.16
C THR A 85 11.41 -6.19 7.12
N LEU A 86 11.05 -4.92 7.37
CA LEU A 86 10.33 -4.08 6.42
C LEU A 86 11.15 -3.91 5.14
N TYR A 87 12.44 -3.58 5.27
CA TYR A 87 13.30 -3.46 4.09
C TYR A 87 13.36 -4.77 3.30
N TYR A 88 13.48 -5.93 3.94
CA TYR A 88 13.53 -7.21 3.24
C TYR A 88 12.18 -7.71 2.72
N SER A 89 11.05 -7.13 3.12
CA SER A 89 9.74 -7.48 2.57
C SER A 89 9.49 -6.87 1.17
N ARG A 90 10.31 -5.91 0.75
CA ARG A 90 10.22 -5.29 -0.58
C ARG A 90 10.38 -6.30 -1.71
N HIS A 91 9.89 -5.93 -2.90
CA HIS A 91 10.11 -6.72 -4.11
C HIS A 91 11.58 -6.67 -4.59
N GLY A 92 12.17 -5.47 -4.55
CA GLY A 92 13.52 -5.19 -5.04
C GLY A 92 13.60 -4.88 -6.54
N ASP A 93 12.46 -4.62 -7.17
CA ASP A 93 12.37 -4.13 -8.55
C ASP A 93 11.63 -2.79 -8.54
N ASP A 94 11.93 -1.94 -9.52
CA ASP A 94 11.45 -0.57 -9.59
C ASP A 94 9.94 -0.55 -9.77
N TYR A 95 9.26 0.31 -9.00
CA TYR A 95 7.81 0.51 -9.09
C TYR A 95 6.93 -0.74 -8.85
N VAL A 96 7.51 -1.85 -8.36
CA VAL A 96 6.74 -3.03 -7.94
C VAL A 96 6.38 -2.90 -6.46
N ARG A 97 5.10 -2.60 -6.19
CA ARG A 97 4.62 -2.41 -4.81
C ARG A 97 4.27 -3.72 -4.14
N ILE A 98 4.49 -3.82 -2.84
CA ILE A 98 3.82 -4.85 -2.04
C ILE A 98 2.40 -4.40 -1.79
N THR A 99 1.41 -5.20 -2.19
CA THR A 99 -0.01 -4.89 -2.05
C THR A 99 -0.68 -5.89 -1.12
N ILE A 100 -1.37 -5.37 -0.11
CA ILE A 100 -2.19 -6.10 0.85
C ILE A 100 -3.61 -5.59 0.72
N TYR A 101 -4.59 -6.49 0.55
CA TYR A 101 -5.99 -6.08 0.46
C TYR A 101 -6.92 -7.09 1.13
N SER A 102 -8.08 -6.61 1.61
CA SER A 102 -9.08 -7.48 2.22
C SER A 102 -9.89 -8.24 1.18
N GLY A 103 -10.33 -9.46 1.51
CA GLY A 103 -11.15 -10.28 0.64
C GLY A 103 -12.53 -9.68 0.34
N THR A 104 -13.00 -8.80 1.22
CA THR A 104 -14.20 -7.96 1.09
C THR A 104 -13.96 -6.67 0.30
N LEU A 105 -12.69 -6.37 -0.02
CA LEU A 105 -12.22 -5.17 -0.74
C LEU A 105 -12.40 -3.86 0.01
N GLU A 106 -12.65 -3.91 1.31
CA GLU A 106 -12.79 -2.73 2.18
C GLU A 106 -11.53 -1.88 2.24
N PHE A 107 -10.36 -2.44 1.93
CA PHE A 107 -9.12 -1.68 1.74
C PHE A 107 -8.16 -2.34 0.74
N ILE A 108 -7.28 -1.52 0.18
CA ILE A 108 -6.06 -1.87 -0.54
C ILE A 108 -4.94 -1.00 0.03
N LEU A 109 -3.98 -1.61 0.71
CA LEU A 109 -2.75 -0.97 1.19
C LEU A 109 -1.60 -1.38 0.27
N ARG A 110 -0.89 -0.40 -0.29
CA ARG A 110 0.28 -0.66 -1.13
C ARG A 110 1.47 0.09 -0.59
N TYR A 111 2.61 -0.56 -0.44
CA TYR A 111 3.85 0.11 -0.05
C TYR A 111 5.00 -0.27 -0.98
N TYR A 112 5.93 0.65 -1.11
CA TYR A 112 7.14 0.48 -1.90
C TYR A 112 8.34 1.03 -1.13
N ILE A 113 9.48 0.39 -1.29
CA ILE A 113 10.74 0.70 -0.60
C ILE A 113 11.82 0.72 -1.68
N LEU A 114 12.51 1.86 -1.79
CA LEU A 114 13.64 2.03 -2.69
C LEU A 114 14.81 1.13 -2.29
N GLU A 115 15.61 0.68 -3.25
CA GLU A 115 16.93 0.15 -2.90
C GLU A 115 17.83 1.30 -2.42
N GLU A 116 18.72 0.97 -1.48
CA GLU A 116 19.53 1.94 -0.75
C GLU A 116 20.44 2.80 -1.64
N ASN A 117 20.67 2.39 -2.89
CA ASN A 117 21.55 3.05 -3.83
C ASN A 117 20.86 3.48 -5.15
N ASP A 118 19.52 3.42 -5.22
CA ASP A 118 18.81 3.72 -6.47
C ASP A 118 18.72 5.22 -6.75
N ASP A 119 18.53 6.04 -5.72
CA ASP A 119 18.38 7.48 -5.88
C ASP A 119 19.32 8.30 -4.97
N SER A 120 20.21 9.06 -5.60
CA SER A 120 21.14 9.95 -4.93
C SER A 120 20.47 11.09 -4.13
N HIS A 121 19.21 11.43 -4.43
CA HIS A 121 18.45 12.43 -3.68
C HIS A 121 17.92 11.90 -2.34
N TYR A 122 17.81 10.57 -2.19
CA TYR A 122 17.29 9.90 -1.01
C TYR A 122 18.34 8.94 -0.42
N PRO A 123 19.42 9.46 0.20
CA PRO A 123 20.47 8.61 0.76
C PRO A 123 19.92 7.73 1.88
N GLY A 124 20.17 6.42 1.80
CA GLY A 124 19.72 5.44 2.78
C GLY A 124 18.44 4.72 2.35
N LYS A 125 17.61 4.31 3.31
CA LYS A 125 16.40 3.52 3.05
C LYS A 125 15.16 4.38 3.15
N TRP A 126 14.46 4.47 2.03
CA TRP A 126 13.29 5.31 1.85
C TRP A 126 12.17 4.49 1.22
N GLY A 127 10.95 4.95 1.40
CA GLY A 127 9.79 4.33 0.79
C GLY A 127 8.56 5.19 0.94
N HIS A 128 7.44 4.66 0.49
CA HIS A 128 6.15 5.31 0.64
C HIS A 128 5.04 4.27 0.62
N PHE A 129 3.81 4.72 0.86
CA PHE A 129 2.64 3.88 0.71
C PHE A 129 1.46 4.68 0.16
N ASP A 130 0.48 3.96 -0.36
CA ASP A 130 -0.86 4.48 -0.60
C ASP A 130 -1.88 3.51 -0.01
N ILE A 131 -3.05 4.05 0.33
CA ILE A 131 -4.15 3.24 0.84
C ILE A 131 -5.48 3.70 0.28
N THR A 132 -6.16 2.79 -0.40
CA THR A 132 -7.56 2.92 -0.76
C THR A 132 -8.37 2.25 0.33
N ILE A 133 -9.36 2.93 0.90
CA ILE A 133 -10.17 2.37 1.97
C ILE A 133 -11.61 2.85 1.84
N ASP A 134 -12.54 2.05 2.36
CA ASP A 134 -13.93 2.47 2.50
C ASP A 134 -14.03 3.83 3.22
N LYS A 135 -14.89 4.71 2.68
CA LYS A 135 -15.14 6.04 3.23
C LYS A 135 -15.48 6.06 4.72
N ASN A 136 -16.09 5.00 5.26
CA ASN A 136 -16.44 4.91 6.67
C ASN A 136 -15.22 4.81 7.60
N HIS A 137 -14.05 4.51 7.04
CA HIS A 137 -12.79 4.33 7.77
C HIS A 137 -11.70 5.32 7.33
N MET A 138 -11.97 6.15 6.30
CA MET A 138 -11.02 7.10 5.75
C MET A 138 -10.46 8.06 6.81
N ASP A 139 -11.34 8.72 7.57
CA ASP A 139 -10.94 9.72 8.58
C ASP A 139 -9.96 9.16 9.63
N GLU A 140 -10.13 7.89 10.02
CA GLU A 140 -9.27 7.24 11.01
C GLU A 140 -7.85 7.02 10.45
N VAL A 141 -7.76 6.53 9.20
CA VAL A 141 -6.48 6.30 8.52
C VAL A 141 -5.81 7.64 8.21
N GLU A 142 -6.54 8.61 7.69
CA GLU A 142 -6.04 9.95 7.41
C GLU A 142 -5.46 10.61 8.66
N ASN A 143 -6.14 10.47 9.80
CA ASN A 143 -5.63 10.98 11.07
C ASN A 143 -4.33 10.26 11.51
N ILE A 144 -4.16 8.96 11.23
CA ILE A 144 -2.90 8.26 11.49
C ILE A 144 -1.77 8.85 10.63
N VAL A 145 -2.00 9.04 9.33
CA VAL A 145 -1.03 9.62 8.39
C VAL A 145 -0.65 11.04 8.79
N ARG A 146 -1.64 11.86 9.11
CA ARG A 146 -1.46 13.24 9.57
C ARG A 146 -0.64 13.32 10.86
N GLN A 147 -0.92 12.43 11.82
CA GLN A 147 -0.16 12.37 13.08
C GLN A 147 1.27 11.84 12.90
N ALA A 148 1.56 11.11 11.82
CA ALA A 148 2.92 10.76 11.44
C ALA A 148 3.70 11.96 10.87
N GLY A 149 3.01 13.07 10.55
CA GLY A 149 3.62 14.28 10.01
C GLY A 149 3.88 14.24 8.51
N PHE A 150 3.28 13.30 7.79
CA PHE A 150 3.45 13.17 6.35
C PHE A 150 2.62 14.19 5.59
N GLN A 151 3.18 14.66 4.47
CA GLN A 151 2.43 15.33 3.43
C GLN A 151 1.73 14.26 2.58
N TYR A 152 0.43 14.43 2.35
CA TYR A 152 -0.37 13.49 1.58
C TYR A 152 -1.47 14.24 0.84
N ILE A 153 -1.92 13.63 -0.24
CA ILE A 153 -3.14 14.02 -0.96
C ILE A 153 -4.17 12.90 -0.88
N VAL A 154 -5.42 13.27 -1.11
CA VAL A 154 -6.53 12.33 -1.31
C VAL A 154 -7.01 12.49 -2.74
N SER A 155 -7.05 11.39 -3.48
CA SER A 155 -7.55 11.36 -4.86
C SER A 155 -8.59 10.26 -5.03
N ARG A 156 -9.41 10.35 -6.08
CA ARG A 156 -10.29 9.23 -6.43
C ARG A 156 -9.41 8.06 -6.85
N ALA A 157 -9.71 6.87 -6.32
CA ALA A 157 -8.88 5.70 -6.55
C ALA A 157 -8.76 5.38 -8.05
N LYS A 158 -9.86 5.43 -8.81
CA LYS A 158 -9.81 5.24 -10.27
C LYS A 158 -8.82 6.18 -10.96
N ASP A 159 -8.90 7.47 -10.65
CA ASP A 159 -8.06 8.50 -11.28
C ASP A 159 -6.59 8.28 -10.93
N TYR A 160 -6.30 8.04 -9.65
CA TYR A 160 -4.94 7.74 -9.19
C TYR A 160 -4.35 6.50 -9.88
N PHE A 161 -5.09 5.39 -9.94
CA PHE A 161 -4.60 4.18 -10.58
C PHE A 161 -4.49 4.35 -12.11
N ASP A 162 -5.38 5.10 -12.76
CA ASP A 162 -5.25 5.40 -14.20
C ASP A 162 -3.98 6.20 -14.52
N GLU A 163 -3.72 7.25 -13.74
CA GLU A 163 -2.54 8.12 -13.93
C GLU A 163 -1.22 7.40 -13.70
N ASN A 164 -1.25 6.35 -12.88
CA ASN A 164 -0.08 5.62 -12.45
C ASN A 164 0.08 4.26 -13.14
N TYR A 165 -0.73 3.98 -14.16
CA TYR A 165 -0.60 2.76 -14.95
C TYR A 165 0.51 2.88 -15.98
N ALA A 166 1.41 1.90 -16.05
CA ALA A 166 2.59 1.95 -16.90
C ALA A 166 2.67 0.87 -18.01
N GLY A 167 1.73 -0.08 -18.11
CA GLY A 167 1.78 -1.10 -19.16
C GLY A 167 0.52 -1.93 -19.39
#